data_AF-A0A353E4S9-F1
#
_entry.id   AF-A0A353E4S9-F1
#
_cell.length_a   1.000
_cell.length_b   1.000
_cell.length_c   1.000
_cell.angle_alpha   90.00
_cell.angle_beta   90.00
_cell.angle_gamma   90.00
#
_symmetry.space_group_name_H-M   'P 1'
#
loop_
_entity.id
_entity.type
_entity.pdbx_description
1 polymer ?
#
loop_
_entity_poly.entity_id
_entity_poly.type
_entity_poly.pdbx_seq_one_letter_code
_entity_poly.pdbx_strand_id
1 'polypeptide(L)'
;MFLHLKLDRHDMGNILINNNYGDNYTVQAGATVVAGGARAAMMREQMFASQQDASEAQDLEPIEEGASQSAATAESFHFAFESWEQKPKEERMKQTIEAMKNEKCPLCKNNFFGHGQACQYAYVFELLRSGKLQLPRFYKVNEFLDYLNYLGIDGLPTDETINSRLKLIKGEFPSWEIVNGSENDNVIANNVGKRFLSLYRKGR
;
A
#
# COMPACT_ATOMS: atom_id res chain seq x y z
N MET A 1 18.24 -20.45 -68.10
CA MET A 1 17.43 -21.14 -67.08
C MET A 1 17.06 -20.11 -66.03
N PHE A 2 15.86 -19.51 -66.08
CA PHE A 2 14.60 -20.00 -65.46
C PHE A 2 14.78 -20.22 -63.94
N LEU A 3 14.10 -19.56 -62.99
CA LEU A 3 12.89 -18.73 -63.02
C LEU A 3 12.88 -17.70 -61.87
N HIS A 4 12.13 -16.62 -62.09
CA HIS A 4 11.53 -15.74 -61.08
C HIS A 4 10.73 -16.52 -60.03
N LEU A 5 10.61 -15.97 -58.82
CA LEU A 5 9.32 -15.87 -58.11
C LEU A 5 9.40 -14.77 -57.02
N LYS A 6 8.90 -13.59 -57.38
CA LYS A 6 8.28 -12.65 -56.43
C LYS A 6 6.95 -13.24 -56.01
N LEU A 7 6.63 -13.20 -54.72
CA LEU A 7 5.26 -13.24 -54.23
C LEU A 7 5.11 -12.22 -53.09
N ASP A 8 4.69 -11.00 -53.47
CA ASP A 8 3.90 -10.12 -52.62
C ASP A 8 2.42 -10.47 -52.80
N ARG A 9 1.71 -10.77 -51.71
CA ARG A 9 0.41 -10.17 -51.33
C ARG A 9 -0.34 -11.01 -50.30
N HIS A 10 -0.67 -10.34 -49.20
CA HIS A 10 -1.99 -10.23 -48.56
C HIS A 10 -2.84 -11.49 -48.25
N ASP A 11 -3.35 -11.41 -47.02
CA ASP A 11 -4.60 -11.95 -46.48
C ASP A 11 -4.57 -13.28 -45.70
N MET A 12 -4.80 -13.08 -44.39
CA MET A 12 -5.77 -13.77 -43.55
C MET A 12 -5.55 -15.25 -43.21
N GLY A 13 -5.43 -15.50 -41.90
CA GLY A 13 -5.69 -16.83 -41.34
C GLY A 13 -5.32 -16.95 -39.87
N ASN A 14 -6.27 -16.63 -38.99
CA ASN A 14 -6.29 -17.02 -37.57
C ASN A 14 -5.80 -18.48 -37.39
N ILE A 15 -4.80 -18.68 -36.54
CA ILE A 15 -4.70 -19.92 -35.76
C ILE A 15 -4.46 -19.54 -34.29
N LEU A 16 -5.58 -19.40 -33.59
CA LEU A 16 -5.68 -19.57 -32.15
C LEU A 16 -5.26 -21.00 -31.82
N ILE A 17 -4.16 -21.20 -31.11
CA ILE A 17 -3.91 -22.46 -30.40
C ILE A 17 -4.20 -22.22 -28.93
N ASN A 18 -5.45 -22.49 -28.59
CA ASN A 18 -5.96 -22.75 -27.27
C ASN A 18 -5.34 -24.07 -26.76
N ASN A 19 -4.42 -24.00 -25.81
CA ASN A 19 -4.03 -25.15 -25.00
C ASN A 19 -4.41 -24.90 -23.56
N ASN A 20 -5.68 -25.22 -23.28
CA ASN A 20 -6.23 -25.42 -21.96
C ASN A 20 -5.80 -26.82 -21.46
N TYR A 21 -4.98 -26.85 -20.40
CA TYR A 21 -4.70 -27.99 -19.53
C TYR A 21 -4.39 -27.34 -18.19
N GLY A 22 -5.09 -27.54 -17.08
CA GLY A 22 -6.10 -28.50 -16.68
C GLY A 22 -6.04 -28.44 -15.15
N ASP A 23 -7.15 -28.09 -14.51
CA ASP A 23 -7.25 -28.01 -13.05
C ASP A 23 -6.77 -29.32 -12.40
N ASN A 24 -5.87 -29.21 -11.42
CA ASN A 24 -5.63 -30.29 -10.47
C ASN A 24 -5.56 -29.72 -9.04
N TYR A 25 -6.74 -29.62 -8.42
CA TYR A 25 -6.87 -29.37 -7.00
C TYR A 25 -6.67 -30.69 -6.25
N THR A 26 -5.49 -30.86 -5.63
CA THR A 26 -5.38 -31.79 -4.50
C THR A 26 -5.99 -31.15 -3.27
N VAL A 27 -7.24 -31.51 -3.00
CA VAL A 27 -7.96 -31.23 -1.76
C VAL A 27 -7.36 -32.11 -0.66
N GLN A 28 -6.57 -31.54 0.24
CA GLN A 28 -6.28 -32.19 1.52
C GLN A 28 -7.22 -31.65 2.59
N ALA A 29 -7.95 -32.60 3.17
CA ALA A 29 -8.99 -32.42 4.15
C ALA A 29 -8.49 -31.67 5.40
N GLY A 30 -9.26 -30.67 5.79
CA GLY A 30 -9.08 -29.88 7.00
C GLY A 30 -10.23 -28.90 7.18
N ALA A 31 -11.46 -29.37 7.03
CA ALA A 31 -12.64 -28.56 7.26
C ALA A 31 -12.76 -28.23 8.76
N THR A 32 -12.77 -26.95 9.09
CA THR A 32 -13.64 -26.44 10.15
C THR A 32 -14.22 -25.11 9.67
N VAL A 33 -15.45 -25.20 9.19
CA VAL A 33 -16.34 -24.06 8.97
C VAL A 33 -16.80 -23.56 10.33
N VAL A 34 -16.47 -22.31 10.67
CA VAL A 34 -17.21 -21.55 11.68
C VAL A 34 -17.90 -20.39 10.97
N ALA A 35 -19.11 -20.66 10.53
CA ALA A 35 -20.10 -19.62 10.29
C ALA A 35 -20.56 -19.11 11.67
N GLY A 36 -20.38 -17.82 11.96
CA GLY A 36 -20.94 -17.26 13.20
C GLY A 36 -20.34 -15.95 13.67
N GLY A 37 -20.69 -14.84 13.00
CA GLY A 37 -21.02 -13.58 13.67
C GLY A 37 -19.88 -12.75 14.29
N ALA A 38 -19.98 -11.44 14.07
CA ALA A 38 -19.15 -10.36 14.64
C ALA A 38 -19.15 -10.26 16.19
N ARG A 39 -19.54 -11.31 16.93
CA ARG A 39 -19.52 -11.37 18.40
C ARG A 39 -18.35 -12.16 19.00
N ALA A 40 -17.66 -13.00 18.22
CA ALA A 40 -16.54 -13.81 18.75
C ALA A 40 -15.21 -13.03 18.90
N ALA A 41 -15.02 -11.94 18.16
CA ALA A 41 -13.81 -11.12 18.27
C ALA A 41 -13.78 -10.24 19.55
N MET A 42 -14.94 -9.90 20.11
CA MET A 42 -15.03 -9.03 21.30
C MET A 42 -14.78 -9.74 22.64
N MET A 43 -14.72 -11.09 22.67
CA MET A 43 -14.40 -11.84 23.89
C MET A 43 -12.89 -12.04 24.10
N ARG A 44 -12.05 -11.72 23.11
CA ARG A 44 -10.58 -11.86 23.25
C ARG A 44 -9.92 -10.64 23.90
N GLU A 45 -10.61 -9.50 23.97
CA GLU A 45 -10.11 -8.27 24.60
C GLU A 45 -10.56 -8.08 26.05
N GLN A 46 -11.48 -8.90 26.58
CA GLN A 46 -11.91 -8.80 27.99
C GLN A 46 -11.10 -9.66 28.97
N MET A 47 -10.13 -10.47 28.52
CA MET A 47 -9.28 -11.28 29.40
C MET A 47 -7.92 -10.65 29.75
N PHE A 48 -7.58 -9.49 29.18
CA PHE A 48 -6.37 -8.73 29.55
C PHE A 48 -6.67 -7.51 30.45
N ALA A 49 -7.94 -7.20 30.71
CA ALA A 49 -8.35 -6.10 31.59
C ALA A 49 -8.74 -6.55 33.00
N SER A 50 -8.49 -7.82 33.37
CA SER A 50 -8.86 -8.38 34.69
C SER A 50 -7.65 -8.79 35.54
N GLN A 51 -6.44 -8.31 35.20
CA GLN A 51 -5.21 -8.69 35.91
C GLN A 51 -4.42 -7.51 36.49
N GLN A 52 -5.07 -6.35 36.70
CA GLN A 52 -4.48 -5.23 37.45
C GLN A 52 -5.32 -4.69 38.61
N ASP A 53 -6.53 -5.21 38.85
CA ASP A 53 -7.39 -4.79 39.97
C ASP A 53 -7.72 -5.95 40.92
N ALA A 54 -6.69 -6.58 41.51
CA ALA A 54 -6.86 -7.49 42.64
C ALA A 54 -5.58 -7.56 43.49
N SER A 55 -5.23 -6.45 44.12
CA SER A 55 -4.40 -6.46 45.33
C SER A 55 -4.84 -5.34 46.28
N GLU A 56 -6.10 -5.39 46.69
CA GLU A 56 -6.57 -4.97 48.02
C GLU A 56 -6.57 -6.24 48.89
N ALA A 57 -6.35 -6.29 50.20
CA ALA A 57 -6.03 -5.32 51.22
C ALA A 57 -5.67 -6.12 52.49
N GLN A 58 -4.60 -5.74 53.19
CA GLN A 58 -4.31 -6.02 54.61
C GLN A 58 -3.35 -4.87 55.01
N ASP A 59 -3.47 -4.09 56.07
CA ASP A 59 -4.31 -4.04 57.27
C ASP A 59 -3.99 -2.67 57.96
N LEU A 60 -4.93 -2.12 58.74
CA LEU A 60 -4.75 -1.12 59.85
C LEU A 60 -4.36 0.37 59.59
N GLU A 61 -5.37 1.25 59.71
CA GLU A 61 -5.58 2.55 60.41
C GLU A 61 -4.42 3.39 61.08
N PRO A 62 -4.66 4.70 61.40
CA PRO A 62 -3.80 5.85 61.07
C PRO A 62 -3.06 6.49 62.26
N ILE A 63 -1.95 7.22 62.01
CA ILE A 63 -1.39 8.24 62.93
C ILE A 63 -0.75 9.41 62.15
N GLU A 64 -0.82 10.58 62.77
CA GLU A 64 -0.71 11.96 62.32
C GLU A 64 0.68 12.52 61.92
N GLU A 65 0.61 13.76 61.40
CA GLU A 65 1.55 14.88 61.50
C GLU A 65 2.90 14.86 60.74
N GLY A 66 3.21 15.98 60.08
CA GLY A 66 4.59 16.40 59.84
C GLY A 66 4.88 17.01 58.47
N ALA A 67 5.03 18.33 58.44
CA ALA A 67 5.53 19.11 57.32
C ALA A 67 6.92 18.65 56.82
N SER A 68 7.19 18.76 55.52
CA SER A 68 8.48 19.24 54.98
C SER A 68 8.46 19.32 53.45
N GLN A 69 9.00 20.44 52.97
CA GLN A 69 9.29 20.75 51.58
C GLN A 69 10.18 19.68 50.91
N SER A 70 9.88 19.33 49.66
CA SER A 70 10.94 19.01 48.70
C SER A 70 10.54 19.51 47.32
N ALA A 71 11.30 20.51 46.86
CA ALA A 71 11.33 20.93 45.48
C ALA A 71 12.04 19.84 44.68
N ALA A 72 11.27 19.08 43.91
CA ALA A 72 11.80 18.28 42.82
C ALA A 72 10.98 18.64 41.59
N THR A 73 11.57 19.49 40.75
CA THR A 73 11.18 19.70 39.36
C THR A 73 11.12 18.35 38.65
N ALA A 74 9.93 17.75 38.62
CA ALA A 74 9.60 16.71 37.67
C ALA A 74 9.49 17.40 36.31
N GLU A 75 10.62 17.54 35.61
CA GLU A 75 10.62 17.72 34.17
C GLU A 75 9.90 16.49 33.58
N SER A 76 8.59 16.63 33.35
CA SER A 76 7.84 15.63 32.63
C SER A 76 8.37 15.65 31.20
N PHE A 77 9.18 14.65 30.87
CA PHE A 77 9.49 14.30 29.50
C PHE A 77 8.19 13.79 28.86
N HIS A 78 7.36 14.75 28.45
CA HIS A 78 6.21 14.53 27.60
C HIS A 78 6.75 14.10 26.23
N PHE A 79 7.05 12.81 26.06
CA PHE A 79 7.23 12.23 24.73
C PHE A 79 5.87 12.34 24.02
N ALA A 80 5.65 13.45 23.32
CA ALA A 80 4.51 13.61 22.46
C ALA A 80 4.62 12.56 21.35
N PHE A 81 3.82 11.50 21.45
CA PHE A 81 3.62 10.58 20.36
C PHE A 81 2.88 11.35 19.26
N GLU A 82 3.62 11.88 18.28
CA GLU A 82 3.03 12.60 17.15
C GLU A 82 2.09 11.66 16.39
N SER A 83 0.84 12.06 16.26
CA SER A 83 -0.15 11.33 15.48
C SER A 83 0.28 11.32 14.01
N TRP A 84 0.13 10.18 13.32
CA TRP A 84 0.53 10.02 11.90
C TRP A 84 -0.01 11.13 10.99
N GLU A 85 -1.24 11.58 11.24
CA GLU A 85 -1.89 12.61 10.43
C GLU A 85 -1.25 14.00 10.59
N GLN A 86 -0.57 14.24 11.73
CA GLN A 86 0.13 15.48 12.05
C GLN A 86 1.53 15.55 11.43
N LYS A 87 2.08 14.40 10.99
CA LYS A 87 3.38 14.37 10.32
C LYS A 87 3.37 15.20 9.03
N PRO A 88 4.49 15.86 8.68
CA PRO A 88 4.65 16.56 7.42
C PRO A 88 4.32 15.68 6.22
N LYS A 89 3.78 16.29 5.15
CA LYS A 89 3.37 15.56 3.93
C LYS A 89 4.56 14.84 3.28
N GLU A 90 5.73 15.47 3.35
CA GLU A 90 7.02 14.98 2.88
C GLU A 90 7.41 13.69 3.59
N GLU A 91 7.32 13.67 4.93
CA GLU A 91 7.67 12.51 5.72
C GLU A 91 6.68 11.36 5.46
N ARG A 92 5.38 11.67 5.41
CA ARG A 92 4.33 10.69 5.09
C ARG A 92 4.53 10.09 3.71
N MET A 93 4.88 10.91 2.71
CA MET A 93 5.18 10.44 1.35
C MET A 93 6.40 9.52 1.36
N LYS A 94 7.51 9.97 1.94
CA LYS A 94 8.77 9.21 1.99
C LYS A 94 8.56 7.85 2.64
N GLN A 95 7.95 7.82 3.82
CA GLN A 95 7.69 6.57 4.55
C GLN A 95 6.73 5.65 3.79
N THR A 96 5.72 6.20 3.10
CA THR A 96 4.80 5.41 2.27
C THR A 96 5.52 4.73 1.11
N ILE A 97 6.32 5.49 0.35
CA ILE A 97 7.04 4.94 -0.81
C ILE A 97 8.09 3.92 -0.35
N GLU A 98 8.85 4.21 0.72
CA GLU A 98 9.84 3.27 1.26
C GLU A 98 9.21 2.00 1.83
N ALA A 99 8.06 2.09 2.51
CA ALA A 99 7.32 0.90 2.93
C ALA A 99 6.91 0.04 1.73
N MET A 100 6.39 0.66 0.68
CA MET A 100 6.00 -0.04 -0.55
C MET A 100 7.20 -0.55 -1.37
N LYS A 101 8.39 0.06 -1.26
CA LYS A 101 9.65 -0.49 -1.82
C LYS A 101 10.05 -1.81 -1.13
N ASN A 102 9.70 -1.98 0.15
CA ASN A 102 10.04 -3.17 0.94
C ASN A 102 8.92 -4.22 1.01
N GLU A 103 7.74 -3.91 0.48
CA GLU A 103 6.58 -4.79 0.53
C GLU A 103 6.38 -5.57 -0.79
N LYS A 104 6.22 -6.89 -0.69
CA LYS A 104 5.90 -7.73 -1.85
C LYS A 104 4.52 -7.39 -2.39
N CYS A 105 4.45 -7.11 -3.70
CA CYS A 105 3.18 -6.98 -4.39
C CYS A 105 2.69 -8.38 -4.82
N PRO A 106 1.49 -8.84 -4.42
CA PRO A 106 1.03 -10.22 -4.66
C PRO A 106 0.97 -10.64 -6.13
N LEU A 107 0.73 -9.69 -7.04
CA LEU A 107 0.55 -9.94 -8.47
C LEU A 107 1.65 -9.31 -9.33
N CYS A 108 2.60 -8.61 -8.73
CA CYS A 108 3.73 -8.04 -9.45
C CYS A 108 4.91 -9.02 -9.43
N LYS A 109 5.85 -8.86 -10.38
CA LYS A 109 7.10 -9.64 -10.37
C LYS A 109 8.00 -9.33 -9.17
N ASN A 110 7.97 -8.09 -8.69
CA ASN A 110 8.79 -7.57 -7.58
C ASN A 110 7.91 -6.93 -6.49
N ASN A 111 8.53 -6.20 -5.56
CA ASN A 111 7.84 -5.35 -4.59
C ASN A 111 6.99 -4.26 -5.26
N PHE A 112 6.12 -3.57 -4.51
CA PHE A 112 5.26 -2.52 -5.07
C PHE A 112 6.05 -1.42 -5.78
N PHE A 113 7.21 -1.05 -5.25
CA PHE A 113 8.15 -0.12 -5.90
C PHE A 113 9.55 -0.71 -6.00
N GLY A 114 10.38 -0.07 -6.82
CA GLY A 114 11.77 -0.45 -7.07
C GLY A 114 12.11 -0.43 -8.56
N HIS A 115 13.27 -0.97 -8.88
CA HIS A 115 13.75 -0.99 -10.26
C HIS A 115 12.80 -1.77 -11.18
N GLY A 116 12.46 -1.17 -12.33
CA GLY A 116 11.54 -1.75 -13.31
C GLY A 116 10.05 -1.58 -13.01
N GLN A 117 9.65 -0.94 -11.89
CA GLN A 117 8.25 -0.77 -11.48
C GLN A 117 7.64 0.56 -11.93
N ALA A 118 7.91 0.98 -13.17
CA ALA A 118 7.46 2.28 -13.68
C ALA A 118 5.93 2.42 -13.75
N CYS A 119 5.20 1.33 -13.97
CA CYS A 119 3.74 1.33 -13.98
C CYS A 119 3.17 1.76 -12.61
N GLN A 120 3.76 1.29 -11.52
CA GLN A 120 3.31 1.58 -10.16
C GLN A 120 3.52 3.06 -9.80
N TYR A 121 4.63 3.66 -10.24
CA TYR A 121 4.84 5.11 -10.11
C TYR A 121 3.81 5.90 -10.92
N ALA A 122 3.44 5.44 -12.13
CA ALA A 122 2.39 6.07 -12.92
C ALA A 122 1.02 6.01 -12.23
N TYR A 123 0.65 4.89 -11.61
CA TYR A 123 -0.61 4.77 -10.87
C TYR A 123 -0.68 5.72 -9.68
N VAL A 124 0.41 5.86 -8.91
CA VAL A 124 0.47 6.84 -7.82
C VAL A 124 0.44 8.27 -8.34
N PHE A 125 1.19 8.57 -9.40
CA PHE A 125 1.11 9.90 -10.02
C PHE A 125 -0.32 10.24 -10.46
N GLU A 126 -1.03 9.31 -11.09
CA GLU A 126 -2.41 9.53 -11.52
C GLU A 126 -3.35 9.82 -10.34
N LEU A 127 -3.14 9.11 -9.22
CA LEU A 127 -3.85 9.37 -7.97
C LEU A 127 -3.60 10.79 -7.46
N LEU A 128 -2.33 11.21 -7.39
CA LEU A 128 -1.91 12.52 -6.88
C LEU A 128 -2.34 13.68 -7.81
N ARG A 129 -2.30 13.45 -9.13
CA ARG A 129 -2.72 14.41 -10.14
C ARG A 129 -4.19 14.77 -10.02
N SER A 130 -5.03 13.79 -9.71
CA SER A 130 -6.47 14.01 -9.49
C SER A 130 -6.74 15.06 -8.39
N GLY A 131 -5.81 15.23 -7.44
CA GLY A 131 -5.94 16.17 -6.32
C GLY A 131 -7.09 15.83 -5.36
N LYS A 132 -7.75 14.69 -5.55
CA LYS A 132 -8.79 14.20 -4.65
C LYS A 132 -8.11 13.79 -3.33
N LEU A 133 -8.91 13.58 -2.28
CA LEU A 133 -8.49 12.81 -1.10
C LEU A 133 -7.41 13.45 -0.18
N GLN A 134 -7.25 14.78 -0.21
CA GLN A 134 -6.28 15.56 0.58
C GLN A 134 -4.81 15.16 0.37
N LEU A 135 -4.49 14.73 -0.86
CA LEU A 135 -3.13 14.35 -1.25
C LEU A 135 -2.33 15.56 -1.76
N PRO A 136 -0.98 15.52 -1.72
CA PRO A 136 -0.15 16.42 -2.50
C PRO A 136 -0.52 16.32 -3.98
N ARG A 137 -0.52 17.45 -4.68
CA ARG A 137 -0.95 17.53 -6.07
C ARG A 137 0.23 17.88 -6.98
N PHE A 138 0.39 17.08 -8.01
CA PHE A 138 1.39 17.28 -9.07
C PHE A 138 0.68 17.33 -10.42
N TYR A 139 1.03 18.31 -11.26
CA TYR A 139 0.42 18.43 -12.59
C TYR A 139 1.31 17.83 -13.67
N LYS A 140 2.63 17.84 -13.45
CA LYS A 140 3.61 17.29 -14.38
C LYS A 140 4.40 16.15 -13.73
N VAL A 141 4.77 15.19 -14.57
CA VAL A 141 5.53 14.02 -14.14
C VAL A 141 6.92 14.39 -13.62
N ASN A 142 7.60 15.36 -14.26
CA ASN A 142 8.91 15.82 -13.79
C ASN A 142 8.83 16.46 -12.40
N GLU A 143 7.83 17.29 -12.12
CA GLU A 143 7.62 17.88 -10.78
C GLU A 143 7.44 16.80 -9.70
N PHE A 144 6.74 15.72 -10.03
CA PHE A 144 6.59 14.57 -9.14
C PHE A 144 7.90 13.81 -8.93
N LEU A 145 8.66 13.55 -9.99
CA LEU A 145 9.94 12.85 -9.90
C LEU A 145 11.00 13.68 -9.16
N ASP A 146 11.08 14.98 -9.43
CA ASP A 146 11.96 15.92 -8.71
C ASP A 146 11.63 15.93 -7.22
N TYR A 147 10.35 15.90 -6.87
CA TYR A 147 9.91 15.81 -5.48
C TYR A 147 10.33 14.50 -4.82
N LEU A 148 10.14 13.35 -5.48
CA LEU A 148 10.60 12.07 -4.93
C LEU A 148 12.12 12.01 -4.78
N ASN A 149 12.86 12.59 -5.73
CA ASN A 149 14.31 12.68 -5.67
C ASN A 149 14.77 13.58 -4.51
N TYR A 150 14.10 14.72 -4.28
CA TYR A 150 14.33 15.58 -3.12
C TYR A 150 14.12 14.83 -1.78
N LEU A 151 13.16 13.91 -1.72
CA LEU A 151 12.94 13.06 -0.54
C LEU A 151 14.02 11.97 -0.37
N GLY A 152 14.94 11.81 -1.33
CA GLY A 152 15.97 10.78 -1.35
C GLY A 152 15.44 9.40 -1.75
N ILE A 153 14.40 9.34 -2.58
CA ILE A 153 13.92 8.07 -3.13
C ILE A 153 14.75 7.71 -4.36
N ASP A 154 15.57 6.67 -4.23
CA ASP A 154 16.38 6.17 -5.34
C ASP A 154 15.61 5.20 -6.26
N GLY A 155 16.17 4.98 -7.45
CA GLY A 155 15.67 3.99 -8.41
C GLY A 155 14.42 4.42 -9.17
N LEU A 156 14.23 5.73 -9.32
CA LEU A 156 13.07 6.31 -10.01
C LEU A 156 13.07 6.00 -11.51
N PRO A 157 11.90 5.77 -12.13
CA PRO A 157 11.78 5.67 -13.57
C PRO A 157 11.94 7.04 -14.24
N THR A 158 12.14 7.05 -15.56
CA THR A 158 12.15 8.30 -16.35
C THR A 158 10.74 8.85 -16.52
N ASP A 159 10.65 10.16 -16.75
CA ASP A 159 9.41 10.86 -17.05
C ASP A 159 8.75 10.33 -18.33
N GLU A 160 9.53 10.05 -19.37
CA GLU A 160 9.07 9.39 -20.61
C GLU A 160 8.37 8.06 -20.30
N THR A 161 8.98 7.24 -19.44
CA THR A 161 8.43 5.94 -19.08
C THR A 161 7.10 6.11 -18.35
N ILE A 162 7.02 7.00 -17.35
CA ILE A 162 5.76 7.27 -16.66
C ILE A 162 4.69 7.79 -17.63
N ASN A 163 5.01 8.80 -18.46
CA ASN A 163 4.08 9.37 -19.43
C ASN A 163 3.54 8.33 -20.42
N SER A 164 4.38 7.37 -20.84
CA SER A 164 3.93 6.27 -21.70
C SER A 164 2.89 5.38 -21.00
N ARG A 165 3.03 5.13 -19.70
CA ARG A 165 2.11 4.30 -18.91
C ARG A 165 0.82 5.02 -18.56
N LEU A 166 0.87 6.33 -18.30
CA LEU A 166 -0.34 7.12 -18.02
C LEU A 166 -1.35 7.09 -19.16
N LYS A 167 -0.88 7.06 -20.42
CA LYS A 167 -1.74 6.96 -21.61
C LYS A 167 -2.58 5.66 -21.67
N LEU A 168 -2.19 4.64 -20.90
CA LEU A 168 -2.86 3.35 -20.85
C LEU A 168 -3.92 3.27 -19.75
N ILE A 169 -4.00 4.26 -18.84
CA ILE A 169 -4.97 4.24 -17.75
C ILE A 169 -6.27 4.89 -18.21
N LYS A 170 -7.40 4.21 -18.02
CA LYS A 170 -8.75 4.72 -18.26
C LYS A 170 -9.60 4.66 -17.00
N GLY A 171 -10.65 5.50 -16.98
CA GLY A 171 -11.59 5.59 -15.88
C GLY A 171 -11.07 6.40 -14.70
N GLU A 172 -11.72 6.23 -13.54
CA GLU A 172 -11.33 6.86 -12.29
C GLU A 172 -11.01 5.82 -11.23
N PHE A 173 -10.05 6.11 -10.36
CA PHE A 173 -9.78 5.29 -9.18
C PHE A 173 -11.01 5.25 -8.27
N PRO A 174 -11.40 4.09 -7.70
CA PRO A 174 -10.68 2.81 -7.63
C PRO A 174 -11.11 1.77 -8.68
N SER A 175 -11.53 2.23 -9.87
CA SER A 175 -12.00 1.40 -10.98
C SER A 175 -11.19 1.68 -12.25
N TRP A 176 -9.87 1.84 -12.12
CA TRP A 176 -9.01 2.02 -13.29
C TRP A 176 -8.96 0.77 -14.16
N GLU A 177 -8.95 0.99 -15.47
CA GLU A 177 -8.72 -0.03 -16.49
C GLU A 177 -7.44 0.26 -17.27
N ILE A 178 -6.64 -0.76 -17.52
CA ILE A 178 -5.40 -0.68 -18.30
C ILE A 178 -5.71 -1.11 -19.73
N VAL A 179 -5.56 -0.17 -20.66
CA VAL A 179 -5.79 -0.38 -22.09
C VAL A 179 -4.85 -1.45 -22.62
N ASN A 180 -5.41 -2.46 -23.29
CA ASN A 180 -4.70 -3.64 -23.79
C ASN A 180 -3.97 -4.44 -22.69
N GLY A 181 -4.31 -4.20 -21.41
CA GLY A 181 -3.83 -4.95 -20.26
C GLY A 181 -4.70 -6.17 -19.98
N SER A 182 -4.16 -7.08 -19.19
CA SER A 182 -4.90 -8.21 -18.61
C SER A 182 -5.78 -7.74 -17.44
N GLU A 183 -6.71 -8.60 -17.01
CA GLU A 183 -7.47 -8.36 -15.78
C GLU A 183 -6.54 -8.19 -14.56
N ASN A 184 -5.44 -8.95 -14.51
CA ASN A 184 -4.44 -8.80 -13.47
C ASN A 184 -3.80 -7.40 -13.46
N ASP A 185 -3.59 -6.77 -14.62
CA ASP A 185 -3.04 -5.41 -14.69
C ASP A 185 -4.00 -4.39 -14.07
N ASN A 186 -5.31 -4.56 -14.29
CA ASN A 186 -6.35 -3.74 -13.65
C ASN A 186 -6.33 -3.92 -12.13
N VAL A 187 -6.25 -5.17 -11.67
CA VAL A 187 -6.18 -5.49 -10.24
C VAL A 187 -4.92 -4.90 -9.60
N ILE A 188 -3.76 -5.01 -10.26
CA ILE A 188 -2.50 -4.43 -9.79
C ILE A 188 -2.63 -2.91 -9.66
N ALA A 189 -3.11 -2.21 -10.69
CA ALA A 189 -3.21 -0.76 -10.69
C ALA A 189 -4.06 -0.24 -9.52
N ASN A 190 -5.22 -0.85 -9.31
CA ASN A 190 -6.12 -0.45 -8.23
C ASN A 190 -5.57 -0.87 -6.85
N ASN A 191 -4.87 -2.00 -6.73
CA ASN A 191 -4.23 -2.40 -5.48
C ASN A 191 -3.07 -1.49 -5.09
N VAL A 192 -2.26 -1.03 -6.05
CA VAL A 192 -1.19 -0.04 -5.82
C VAL A 192 -1.79 1.24 -5.25
N GLY A 193 -2.84 1.79 -5.87
CA GLY A 193 -3.52 2.99 -5.38
C GLY A 193 -4.13 2.80 -3.99
N LYS A 194 -4.83 1.68 -3.74
CA LYS A 194 -5.39 1.36 -2.42
C LYS A 194 -4.31 1.25 -1.35
N ARG A 195 -3.21 0.57 -1.65
CA ARG A 195 -2.10 0.37 -0.70
C ARG A 195 -1.41 1.68 -0.37
N PHE A 196 -1.12 2.49 -1.38
CA PHE A 196 -0.58 3.84 -1.21
C PHE A 196 -1.47 4.69 -0.31
N LEU A 197 -2.79 4.70 -0.56
CA LEU A 197 -3.73 5.45 0.27
C LEU A 197 -3.79 4.97 1.72
N SER A 198 -3.74 3.65 1.97
CA SER A 198 -3.74 3.11 3.34
C SER A 198 -2.53 3.62 4.10
N LEU A 199 -1.33 3.44 3.52
CA LEU A 199 -0.07 3.82 4.15
C LEU A 199 0.02 5.34 4.31
N TYR A 200 -0.27 6.11 3.26
CA TYR A 200 -0.17 7.57 3.32
C TYR A 200 -1.12 8.16 4.38
N ARG A 201 -2.31 7.59 4.56
CA ARG A 201 -3.33 8.13 5.48
C ARG A 201 -3.25 7.58 6.89
N LYS A 202 -2.86 6.33 7.05
CA LYS A 202 -2.94 5.63 8.34
C LYS A 202 -1.56 5.25 8.91
N GLY A 203 -0.51 5.32 8.10
CA GLY A 203 0.82 4.84 8.45
C GLY A 203 0.94 3.31 8.50
N ARG A 204 -0.11 2.57 8.09
CA ARG A 204 -0.16 1.10 8.11
C ARG A 204 -1.11 0.52 7.04
#